data_AF-A0AAN4ZFK8-F1
#
_entry.id   AF-A0AAN4ZFK8-F1
#
_cell.length_a   1.000
_cell.length_b   1.000
_cell.length_c   1.000
_cell.angle_alpha   90.00
_cell.angle_beta   90.00
_cell.angle_gamma   90.00
#
_symmetry.space_group_name_H-M   'P 1'
#
loop_
_entity.id
_entity.type
_entity.pdbx_description
1 polymer ?
#
loop_
_entity_poly.entity_id
_entity_poly.type
_entity_poly.pdbx_seq_one_letter_code
_entity_poly.pdbx_strand_id
1 'polypeptide(L)'
;RSCRKGGVEVEMNPQKSEAVARYVSSERCCPAFVVESPPGSGKTTTAAAMAASYQGASLQLFLSTANVPVDNMVAALASLDRSKQMRIVHLVAASRDVSLDKDKRSPFSCMITPEGDFIDRHHFALQQLQGGLEAETDRKAKRKIKNKMVRTRAKILKEPIQYDAIFGTVD
;
A
#
# COMPACT_ATOMS: atom_id res chain seq x y z
N ARG A 1 21.82 6.38 -14.18
CA ARG A 1 22.21 6.33 -12.75
C ARG A 1 21.25 5.37 -12.07
N SER A 2 21.71 4.55 -11.14
CA SER A 2 20.85 3.59 -10.46
C SER A 2 20.49 4.04 -9.05
N CYS A 3 19.27 3.73 -8.59
CA CYS A 3 18.89 3.84 -7.19
C CYS A 3 18.94 2.45 -6.56
N ARG A 4 19.60 2.35 -5.39
CA ARG A 4 19.68 1.11 -4.60
C ARG A 4 18.96 1.31 -3.27
N LYS A 5 17.97 0.47 -2.99
CA LYS A 5 17.48 0.17 -1.63
C LYS A 5 16.98 -1.27 -1.64
N GLY A 6 17.36 -2.08 -0.64
CA GLY A 6 17.03 -3.52 -0.59
C GLY A 6 17.78 -4.42 -1.59
N GLY A 7 18.89 -3.95 -2.18
CA GLY A 7 19.74 -4.77 -3.08
C GLY A 7 19.29 -4.86 -4.54
N VAL A 8 18.22 -4.17 -4.95
CA VAL A 8 17.75 -4.13 -6.34
C VAL A 8 18.21 -2.85 -7.03
N GLU A 9 18.81 -3.01 -8.20
CA GLU A 9 19.21 -1.91 -9.06
C GLU A 9 18.11 -1.65 -10.09
N VAL A 10 17.32 -0.59 -9.90
CA VAL A 10 16.33 -0.18 -10.90
C VAL A 10 17.03 0.71 -11.91
N GLU A 11 17.07 0.26 -13.17
CA GLU A 11 17.58 1.09 -14.25
C GLU A 11 16.62 2.25 -14.50
N MET A 12 17.08 3.45 -14.15
CA MET A 12 16.35 4.69 -14.38
C MET A 12 17.08 5.55 -15.39
N ASN A 13 16.32 6.13 -16.32
CA ASN A 13 16.85 7.17 -17.17
C ASN A 13 17.27 8.39 -16.32
N PRO A 14 18.08 9.30 -16.89
CA PRO A 14 18.57 10.47 -16.16
C PRO A 14 17.46 11.33 -15.55
N GLN A 15 16.33 11.50 -16.25
CA GLN A 15 15.22 12.33 -15.80
C GLN A 15 14.50 11.74 -14.58
N LYS A 16 14.24 10.43 -14.58
CA LYS A 16 13.64 9.72 -13.43
C LYS A 16 14.58 9.73 -12.23
N SER A 17 15.87 9.49 -12.48
CA SER A 17 16.90 9.52 -11.44
C SER A 17 16.97 10.89 -10.76
N GLU A 18 16.94 11.97 -11.57
CA GLU A 18 16.93 13.34 -11.07
C GLU A 18 15.66 13.64 -10.26
N ALA A 19 14.49 13.20 -10.72
CA ALA A 19 13.24 13.38 -9.99
C ALA A 19 13.29 12.69 -8.61
N VAL A 20 13.77 11.44 -8.55
CA VAL A 20 13.94 10.71 -7.28
C VAL A 20 14.96 11.41 -6.38
N ALA A 21 16.10 11.84 -6.93
CA ALA A 21 17.14 12.53 -6.17
C ALA A 21 16.62 13.84 -5.57
N ARG A 22 15.85 14.64 -6.32
CA ARG A 22 15.20 15.87 -5.82
C ARG A 22 14.18 15.57 -4.73
N TYR A 23 13.39 14.52 -4.89
CA TYR A 23 12.42 14.10 -3.88
C TYR A 23 13.11 13.72 -2.56
N VAL A 24 14.17 12.90 -2.61
CA VAL A 24 14.84 12.40 -1.39
C VAL A 24 15.75 13.46 -0.76
N SER A 25 16.40 14.32 -1.55
CA SER A 25 17.22 15.43 -1.04
C SER A 25 16.41 16.57 -0.42
N SER A 26 15.08 16.54 -0.58
CA SER A 26 14.19 17.65 -0.20
C SER A 26 13.98 17.85 1.29
N GLU A 27 14.58 17.02 2.17
CA GLU A 27 14.52 17.14 3.63
C GLU A 27 14.94 18.52 4.19
N ARG A 28 15.40 19.47 3.35
CA ARG A 28 15.69 20.84 3.78
C ARG A 28 15.02 22.00 3.03
N CYS A 29 14.25 21.81 1.94
CA CYS A 29 13.72 23.01 1.24
C CYS A 29 12.52 22.88 0.28
N CYS A 30 11.88 21.72 0.09
CA CYS A 30 10.79 21.60 -0.89
C CYS A 30 9.50 21.05 -0.26
N PRO A 31 8.57 21.93 0.20
CA PRO A 31 7.34 21.48 0.84
C PRO A 31 6.34 20.84 -0.14
N ALA A 32 6.50 21.09 -1.45
CA ALA A 32 5.67 20.50 -2.49
C ALA A 32 6.52 20.24 -3.74
N PHE A 33 6.39 19.03 -4.29
CA PHE A 33 7.10 18.60 -5.49
C PHE A 33 6.10 18.04 -6.50
N VAL A 34 6.11 18.58 -7.72
CA VAL A 34 5.22 18.16 -8.80
C VAL A 34 6.05 17.52 -9.92
N VAL A 35 5.60 16.37 -10.41
CA VAL A 35 6.20 15.66 -11.53
C VAL A 35 5.21 15.60 -12.67
N GLU A 36 5.46 16.37 -13.71
CA GLU A 36 4.70 16.31 -14.95
C GLU A 36 5.34 15.29 -15.89
N SER A 37 4.51 14.43 -16.48
CA SER A 37 5.01 13.39 -17.36
C SER A 37 3.96 12.91 -18.35
N PRO A 38 4.33 12.64 -19.61
CA PRO A 38 3.38 12.15 -20.61
C PRO A 38 2.95 10.71 -20.30
N PRO A 39 1.84 10.23 -20.89
CA PRO A 39 1.48 8.81 -20.85
C PRO A 39 2.64 7.91 -21.31
N GLY A 40 2.82 6.75 -20.67
CA GLY A 40 3.90 5.80 -21.01
C GLY A 40 5.30 6.14 -20.49
N SER A 41 5.51 7.32 -19.90
CA SER A 41 6.82 7.75 -19.36
C SER A 41 7.33 6.96 -18.14
N GLY A 42 6.49 6.13 -17.52
CA GLY A 42 6.83 5.39 -16.29
C GLY A 42 6.67 6.21 -15.00
N LYS A 43 5.67 7.11 -14.95
CA LYS A 43 5.31 7.89 -13.76
C LYS A 43 5.12 7.03 -12.50
N THR A 44 4.43 5.91 -12.63
CA THR A 44 4.16 4.99 -11.52
C THR A 44 5.45 4.39 -10.98
N THR A 45 6.34 3.91 -11.86
CA THR A 45 7.66 3.38 -11.46
C THR A 45 8.50 4.44 -10.77
N THR A 46 8.43 5.69 -11.25
CA THR A 46 9.17 6.82 -10.66
C THR A 46 8.64 7.16 -9.27
N ALA A 47 7.31 7.22 -9.10
CA ALA A 47 6.69 7.41 -7.80
C ALA A 47 6.99 6.25 -6.83
N ALA A 48 6.98 5.00 -7.30
CA ALA A 48 7.35 3.83 -6.51
C ALA A 48 8.81 3.88 -6.06
N ALA A 49 9.71 4.30 -6.95
CA ALA A 49 11.09 4.54 -6.60
C ALA A 49 11.27 5.67 -5.57
N MET A 50 10.51 6.76 -5.67
CA MET A 50 10.50 7.83 -4.66
C MET A 50 10.06 7.28 -3.31
N ALA A 51 8.93 6.56 -3.26
CA ALA A 51 8.39 6.01 -2.04
C ALA A 51 9.33 4.99 -1.38
N ALA A 52 9.96 4.13 -2.20
CA ALA A 52 10.97 3.20 -1.73
C ALA A 52 12.21 3.95 -1.21
N SER A 53 12.69 4.97 -1.93
CA SER A 53 13.92 5.69 -1.60
C SER A 53 13.79 6.68 -0.45
N TYR A 54 12.56 6.97 0.00
CA TYR A 54 12.32 7.81 1.16
C TYR A 54 13.00 7.23 2.41
N GLN A 55 13.77 8.05 3.12
CA GLN A 55 14.51 7.66 4.34
C GLN A 55 14.03 8.42 5.59
N GLY A 56 13.01 9.27 5.45
CA GLY A 56 12.47 10.00 6.59
C GLY A 56 11.76 9.08 7.58
N ALA A 57 11.70 9.52 8.85
CA ALA A 57 11.07 8.76 9.93
C ALA A 57 9.52 8.81 9.92
N SER A 58 8.91 9.58 9.01
CA SER A 58 7.47 9.76 8.93
C SER A 58 6.78 8.79 7.98
N LEU A 59 5.50 8.54 8.27
CA LEU A 59 4.59 7.79 7.43
C LEU A 59 4.40 8.47 6.06
N GLN A 60 4.50 7.70 4.98
CA GLN A 60 4.09 8.14 3.64
C GLN A 60 2.62 7.81 3.37
N LEU A 61 1.88 8.75 2.79
CA LEU A 61 0.49 8.54 2.40
C LEU A 61 0.34 8.70 0.89
N PHE A 62 -0.15 7.66 0.21
CA PHE A 62 -0.48 7.70 -1.21
C PHE A 62 -1.99 7.63 -1.38
N LEU A 63 -2.55 8.70 -1.97
CA LEU A 63 -3.98 8.82 -2.22
C LEU A 63 -4.24 9.00 -3.72
N SER A 64 -5.33 8.41 -4.20
CA SER A 64 -5.84 8.64 -5.56
C SER A 64 -7.37 8.65 -5.55
N THR A 65 -7.98 9.34 -6.52
CA THR A 65 -9.44 9.30 -6.75
C THR A 65 -9.90 8.07 -7.51
N ALA A 66 -8.95 7.22 -7.93
CA ALA A 66 -9.26 5.99 -8.63
C ALA A 66 -8.46 4.82 -8.05
N ASN A 67 -9.08 3.65 -8.08
CA ASN A 67 -8.48 2.41 -7.63
C ASN A 67 -7.26 1.98 -8.46
N VAL A 68 -7.35 2.10 -9.79
CA VAL A 68 -6.33 1.60 -10.72
C VAL A 68 -4.94 2.22 -10.49
N PRO A 69 -4.79 3.55 -10.31
CA PRO A 69 -3.51 4.14 -9.91
C PRO A 69 -2.93 3.57 -8.61
N VAL A 70 -3.76 3.34 -7.59
CA VAL A 70 -3.34 2.78 -6.29
C VAL A 70 -2.84 1.36 -6.47
N ASP A 71 -3.60 0.51 -7.19
CA ASP A 71 -3.20 -0.87 -7.45
C ASP A 71 -1.88 -0.96 -8.22
N ASN A 72 -1.73 -0.14 -9.27
CA ASN A 72 -0.51 -0.07 -10.07
C ASN A 72 0.69 0.37 -9.25
N MET A 73 0.48 1.33 -8.34
CA MET A 73 1.52 1.85 -7.47
C MET A 73 1.95 0.80 -6.43
N VAL A 74 0.99 0.10 -5.84
CA VAL A 74 1.24 -1.02 -4.92
C VAL A 74 2.00 -2.15 -5.62
N ALA A 75 1.59 -2.54 -6.83
CA ALA A 75 2.30 -3.57 -7.60
C ALA A 75 3.73 -3.13 -7.96
N ALA A 76 3.91 -1.88 -8.37
CA ALA A 76 5.23 -1.32 -8.64
C ALA A 76 6.10 -1.34 -7.38
N LEU A 77 5.59 -0.92 -6.23
CA LEU A 77 6.35 -0.89 -4.99
C LEU A 77 6.70 -2.31 -4.49
N ALA A 78 5.78 -3.27 -4.60
CA ALA A 78 6.05 -4.68 -4.29
C ALA A 78 7.16 -5.27 -5.18
N SER A 79 7.25 -4.85 -6.44
CA SER A 79 8.34 -5.28 -7.33
C SER A 79 9.71 -4.73 -6.93
N LEU A 80 9.72 -3.57 -6.25
CA LEU A 80 10.92 -2.86 -5.80
C LEU A 80 11.38 -3.29 -4.40
N ASP A 81 10.46 -3.49 -3.45
CA ASP A 81 10.76 -3.96 -2.10
C ASP A 81 10.85 -5.49 -2.03
N ARG A 82 11.82 -6.07 -2.77
CA ARG A 82 12.06 -7.52 -2.72
C ARG A 82 12.50 -8.02 -1.35
N SER A 83 13.08 -7.13 -0.54
CA SER A 83 13.50 -7.43 0.82
C SER A 83 12.34 -7.48 1.82
N LYS A 84 11.12 -7.10 1.41
CA LYS A 84 9.92 -6.97 2.27
C LYS A 84 10.21 -6.18 3.56
N GLN A 85 11.08 -5.18 3.48
CA GLN A 85 11.49 -4.40 4.64
C GLN A 85 10.50 -3.29 4.95
N MET A 86 9.72 -2.85 3.94
CA MET A 86 8.73 -1.82 4.13
C MET A 86 7.44 -2.40 4.71
N ARG A 87 6.98 -1.82 5.80
CA ARG A 87 5.67 -2.07 6.41
C ARG A 87 4.63 -1.23 5.69
N ILE A 88 4.11 -1.79 4.61
CA ILE A 88 3.13 -1.15 3.72
C ILE A 88 1.73 -1.67 4.03
N VAL A 89 0.73 -0.78 4.03
CA VAL A 89 -0.69 -1.14 4.09
C VAL A 89 -1.43 -0.57 2.90
N HIS A 90 -2.23 -1.41 2.23
CA HIS A 90 -3.18 -0.98 1.23
C HIS A 90 -4.62 -1.09 1.75
N LEU A 91 -5.25 0.07 1.91
CA LEU A 91 -6.63 0.23 2.35
C LEU A 91 -7.58 0.02 1.18
N VAL A 92 -8.08 -1.21 1.05
CA VAL A 92 -9.09 -1.57 0.05
C VAL A 92 -10.48 -1.53 0.67
N ALA A 93 -11.43 -0.88 -0.02
CA ALA A 93 -12.84 -0.86 0.38
C ALA A 93 -13.36 -2.29 0.57
N ALA A 94 -14.10 -2.55 1.66
CA ALA A 94 -14.60 -3.88 2.00
C ALA A 94 -15.51 -4.48 0.90
N SER A 95 -16.23 -3.64 0.16
CA SER A 95 -17.04 -4.06 -1.00
C SER A 95 -16.19 -4.66 -2.12
N ARG A 96 -15.02 -4.05 -2.36
CA ARG A 96 -14.10 -4.44 -3.43
C ARG A 96 -13.28 -5.67 -3.06
N ASP A 97 -12.81 -5.72 -1.82
CA ASP A 97 -11.96 -6.81 -1.31
C ASP A 97 -12.68 -8.18 -1.33
N VAL A 98 -13.99 -8.20 -1.06
CA VAL A 98 -14.82 -9.42 -1.13
C VAL A 98 -15.02 -9.91 -2.56
N SER A 99 -14.97 -9.01 -3.55
CA SER A 99 -15.19 -9.35 -4.97
C SER A 99 -13.92 -9.78 -5.71
N LEU A 100 -12.74 -9.63 -5.10
CA LEU A 100 -11.46 -9.95 -5.73
C LEU A 100 -11.06 -11.41 -5.46
N ASP A 101 -10.75 -12.13 -6.54
CA ASP A 101 -10.04 -13.41 -6.47
C ASP A 101 -8.78 -13.27 -5.62
N LYS A 102 -8.38 -14.34 -4.91
CA LYS A 102 -7.19 -14.32 -4.05
C LYS A 102 -5.94 -13.81 -4.78
N ASP A 103 -5.79 -14.19 -6.05
CA ASP A 103 -4.65 -13.82 -6.90
C ASP A 103 -4.69 -12.36 -7.38
N LYS A 104 -5.84 -11.70 -7.27
CA LYS A 104 -6.03 -10.28 -7.62
C LYS A 104 -5.99 -9.36 -6.39
N ARG A 105 -5.84 -9.91 -5.19
CA ARG A 105 -5.73 -9.12 -3.97
C ARG A 105 -4.39 -8.40 -3.95
N SER A 106 -4.41 -7.21 -3.37
CA SER A 106 -3.18 -6.46 -3.16
C SER A 106 -2.22 -7.23 -2.25
N PRO A 107 -0.92 -7.30 -2.59
CA PRO A 107 0.09 -7.94 -1.74
C PRO A 107 0.26 -7.27 -0.37
N PHE A 108 -0.23 -6.04 -0.22
CA PHE A 108 -0.21 -5.27 1.03
C PHE A 108 -1.59 -5.14 1.66
N SER A 109 -2.54 -5.97 1.25
CA SER A 109 -3.84 -6.02 1.91
C SER A 109 -3.66 -6.44 3.37
N CYS A 110 -4.36 -5.78 4.29
CA CYS A 110 -4.44 -6.21 5.69
C CYS A 110 -5.05 -7.62 5.88
N MET A 111 -5.58 -8.20 4.80
CA MET A 111 -6.09 -9.58 4.72
C MET A 111 -5.02 -10.59 4.27
N ILE A 112 -3.79 -10.17 4.04
CA ILE A 112 -2.63 -11.01 3.72
C ILE A 112 -1.65 -10.87 4.87
N THR A 113 -1.23 -11.98 5.48
CA THR A 113 -0.20 -12.03 6.54
C THR A 113 1.12 -11.44 6.05
N PRO A 114 1.63 -10.36 6.66
CA PRO A 114 3.06 -10.17 6.79
C PRO A 114 3.56 -11.15 7.85
N GLU A 115 4.76 -11.68 7.69
CA GLU A 115 5.42 -12.49 8.72
C GLU A 115 5.50 -11.67 10.04
N GLY A 116 4.76 -12.07 11.08
CA GLY A 116 4.78 -11.43 12.40
C GLY A 116 3.56 -11.73 13.29
N ASP A 117 3.83 -12.25 14.50
CA ASP A 117 2.88 -12.80 15.48
C ASP A 117 1.65 -11.94 15.83
N PHE A 118 1.73 -10.62 15.68
CA PHE A 118 0.64 -9.70 16.06
C PHE A 118 -0.36 -9.45 14.94
N ILE A 119 0.14 -9.22 13.72
CA ILE A 119 -0.72 -9.07 12.55
C ILE A 119 -1.53 -10.35 12.36
N ASP A 120 -0.94 -11.49 12.71
CA ASP A 120 -1.58 -12.81 12.69
C ASP A 120 -2.88 -12.88 13.51
N ARG A 121 -2.97 -12.24 14.69
CA ARG A 121 -4.20 -12.27 15.51
C ARG A 121 -5.35 -11.52 14.87
N HIS A 122 -5.12 -10.30 14.40
CA HIS A 122 -6.14 -9.52 13.72
C HIS A 122 -6.48 -10.10 12.34
N HIS A 123 -5.48 -10.65 11.67
CA HIS A 123 -5.64 -11.35 10.40
C HIS A 123 -6.50 -12.60 10.55
N PHE A 124 -6.23 -13.46 11.54
CA PHE A 124 -7.07 -14.63 11.83
C PHE A 124 -8.51 -14.23 12.12
N ALA A 125 -8.72 -13.19 12.93
CA ALA A 125 -10.05 -12.66 13.18
C ALA A 125 -10.74 -12.15 11.90
N LEU A 126 -9.99 -11.49 11.01
CA LEU A 126 -10.51 -11.04 9.71
C LEU A 126 -10.83 -12.21 8.77
N GLN A 127 -10.04 -13.27 8.75
CA GLN A 127 -10.31 -14.48 7.98
C GLN A 127 -11.57 -15.19 8.47
N GLN A 128 -11.75 -15.34 9.79
CA GLN A 128 -12.98 -15.91 10.34
C GLN A 128 -14.21 -15.06 10.00
N LEU A 129 -14.10 -13.74 10.11
CA LEU A 129 -15.19 -12.84 9.72
C LEU A 129 -15.49 -12.93 8.23
N GLN A 130 -14.47 -13.09 7.37
CA GLN A 130 -14.64 -13.28 5.93
C GLN A 130 -15.38 -14.59 5.62
N GLY A 131 -14.95 -15.71 6.21
CA GLY A 131 -15.65 -16.99 6.05
C GLY A 131 -17.10 -16.92 6.54
N GLY A 132 -17.33 -16.23 7.67
CA GLY A 132 -18.68 -15.97 8.17
C GLY A 132 -19.50 -15.09 7.22
N LEU A 133 -18.89 -14.11 6.56
CA LEU A 133 -19.58 -13.24 5.59
C LEU A 133 -20.01 -14.00 4.33
N GLU A 134 -19.18 -14.94 3.87
CA GLU A 134 -19.43 -15.80 2.71
C GLU A 134 -20.52 -16.83 2.99
N ALA A 135 -20.53 -17.43 4.19
CA ALA A 135 -21.53 -18.41 4.60
C ALA A 135 -22.89 -17.81 4.98
N GLU A 136 -22.92 -16.55 5.43
CA GLU A 136 -24.15 -15.89 5.87
C GLU A 136 -25.09 -15.61 4.69
N THR A 137 -26.41 -15.71 4.91
CA THR A 137 -27.43 -15.37 3.89
C THR A 137 -28.24 -14.14 4.30
N ASP A 138 -28.43 -13.88 5.60
CA ASP A 138 -29.19 -12.74 6.08
C ASP A 138 -28.46 -11.41 5.87
N ARG A 139 -29.16 -10.44 5.27
CA ARG A 139 -28.61 -9.11 4.97
C ARG A 139 -28.23 -8.34 6.24
N LYS A 140 -29.01 -8.47 7.33
CA LYS A 140 -28.72 -7.76 8.59
C LYS A 140 -27.47 -8.36 9.26
N ALA A 141 -27.34 -9.68 9.27
CA ALA A 141 -26.17 -10.39 9.77
C ALA A 141 -24.91 -10.06 8.95
N LYS A 142 -24.98 -10.07 7.61
CA LYS A 142 -23.87 -9.59 6.75
C LYS A 142 -23.42 -8.19 7.10
N ARG A 143 -24.36 -7.27 7.35
CA ARG A 143 -24.03 -5.90 7.78
C ARG A 143 -23.30 -5.88 9.13
N LYS A 144 -23.72 -6.70 10.10
CA LYS A 144 -23.03 -6.83 11.40
C LYS A 144 -21.59 -7.35 11.22
N ILE A 145 -21.40 -8.37 10.39
CA ILE A 145 -20.07 -8.94 10.10
C ILE A 145 -19.18 -7.89 9.43
N LYS A 146 -19.66 -7.19 8.40
CA LYS A 146 -18.94 -6.08 7.75
C LYS A 146 -18.52 -5.00 8.75
N ASN A 147 -19.43 -4.58 9.64
CA ASN A 147 -19.10 -3.61 10.69
C ASN A 147 -18.03 -4.12 11.66
N LYS A 148 -18.04 -5.42 12.02
CA LYS A 148 -16.98 -6.02 12.82
C LYS A 148 -15.65 -6.01 12.06
N MET A 149 -15.62 -6.36 10.77
CA MET A 149 -14.42 -6.30 9.95
C MET A 149 -13.82 -4.88 9.90
N VAL A 150 -14.66 -3.86 9.70
CA VAL A 150 -14.24 -2.45 9.73
C VAL A 150 -13.59 -2.09 11.07
N ARG A 151 -14.20 -2.49 12.20
CA ARG A 151 -13.64 -2.25 13.53
C ARG A 151 -12.31 -2.99 13.73
N THR A 152 -12.19 -4.23 13.26
CA THR A 152 -10.94 -5.00 13.34
C THR A 152 -9.83 -4.36 12.52
N ARG A 153 -10.12 -3.91 11.29
CA ARG A 153 -9.17 -3.16 10.44
C ARG A 153 -8.72 -1.86 11.09
N ALA A 154 -9.65 -1.13 11.71
CA ALA A 154 -9.33 0.10 12.42
C ALA A 154 -8.40 -0.13 13.63
N LYS A 155 -8.42 -1.32 14.25
CA LYS A 155 -7.48 -1.66 15.32
C LYS A 155 -6.06 -1.83 14.78
N ILE A 156 -5.90 -2.51 13.63
CA ILE A 156 -4.60 -2.67 12.95
C ILE A 156 -3.94 -1.29 12.78
N LEU A 157 -4.68 -0.29 12.28
CA LEU A 157 -4.16 1.06 12.07
C LEU A 157 -3.86 1.86 13.35
N LYS A 158 -4.38 1.44 14.50
CA LYS A 158 -4.17 2.10 15.79
C LYS A 158 -3.02 1.52 16.59
N GLU A 159 -2.44 0.42 16.13
CA GLU A 159 -1.29 -0.18 16.78
C GLU A 159 -0.09 0.77 16.75
N PRO A 160 0.81 0.69 17.75
CA PRO A 160 2.06 1.44 17.77
C PRO A 160 3.09 0.87 16.75
N ILE A 161 2.61 0.32 15.63
CA ILE A 161 3.43 -0.13 14.52
C ILE A 161 3.69 1.10 13.64
N GLN A 162 4.96 1.42 13.45
CA GLN A 162 5.35 2.48 12.54
C GLN A 162 5.24 1.99 11.09
N TYR A 163 4.16 2.35 10.42
CA TYR A 163 4.01 2.07 8.98
C TYR A 163 4.94 2.96 8.16
N ASP A 164 5.54 2.40 7.13
CA ASP A 164 6.38 3.15 6.18
C ASP A 164 5.50 3.84 5.12
N ALA A 165 4.43 3.17 4.68
CA ALA A 165 3.50 3.72 3.69
C ALA A 165 2.07 3.18 3.84
N ILE A 166 1.09 4.05 3.61
CA ILE A 166 -0.33 3.71 3.48
C ILE A 166 -0.83 4.12 2.09
N PHE A 167 -1.53 3.20 1.42
CA PHE A 167 -2.15 3.38 0.11
C PHE A 167 -3.67 3.36 0.25
N GLY A 168 -4.37 4.27 -0.41
CA GLY A 168 -5.83 4.28 -0.41
C GLY A 168 -6.44 5.08 -1.54
N THR A 169 -7.70 4.76 -1.85
CA THR A 169 -8.55 5.55 -2.74
C THR A 169 -9.40 6.51 -1.90
N VAL A 170 -9.54 7.76 -2.34
CA VAL A 170 -10.37 8.80 -1.71
C VAL A 170 -11.38 9.31 -2.71
N ASP A 171 -12.66 9.30 -2.32
CA ASP A 171 -13.79 9.82 -3.11
C ASP A 171 -14.30 11.13 -2.51
#